data_AF-A0A1F9B9L2-F1
#
_entry.id   AF-A0A1F9B9L2-F1
#
_cell.length_a   1.000
_cell.length_b   1.000
_cell.length_c   1.000
_cell.angle_alpha   90.00
_cell.angle_beta   90.00
_cell.angle_gamma   90.00
#
_symmetry.space_group_name_H-M   'P 1'
#
loop_
_entity.id
_entity.type
_entity.pdbx_description
1 polymer ?
#
loop_
_entity_poly.entity_id
_entity_poly.type
_entity_poly.pdbx_seq_one_letter_code
_entity_poly.pdbx_strand_id
1 'polypeptide(L)'
;MKENRILNSIILVCIIGFFLAGCAGVGSTKIIMNQEKYAPSFRAGDYSYMRGKKVVFSSFSNQAQNTKAWSYYSADNKYMYEGTATLESYYSYCFKKAFRHIGVSVVDYQYDDRYRDDRHYYRHGYWWGAPGPGNYRAPKGVPEFQFILTSLTDQEFKFKVLLFRNGETKLDKSFTVTMPPAGTEKITDLERRSYRLVDLAFTAIMKDKDFRRVF
;
A
#
# COMPACT_ATOMS: atom_id res chain seq x y z
N MET A 1 -51.92 7.50 47.56
CA MET A 1 -51.31 7.22 46.23
C MET A 1 -50.19 8.22 45.97
N LYS A 2 -49.01 7.97 46.54
CA LYS A 2 -47.85 8.88 46.45
C LYS A 2 -46.57 8.06 46.33
N GLU A 3 -46.61 7.04 45.50
CA GLU A 3 -45.47 6.20 45.14
C GLU A 3 -45.49 6.08 43.62
N ASN A 4 -44.30 6.03 43.00
CA ASN A 4 -44.02 5.96 41.56
C ASN A 4 -43.60 7.26 40.86
N ARG A 5 -43.65 8.44 41.49
CA ARG A 5 -43.07 9.65 40.85
C ARG A 5 -41.53 9.66 40.85
N ILE A 6 -40.91 9.14 41.92
CA ILE A 6 -39.45 9.14 42.06
C ILE A 6 -38.82 8.02 41.20
N LEU A 7 -39.43 6.82 41.18
CA LEU A 7 -38.96 5.69 40.35
C LEU A 7 -39.06 6.01 38.84
N ASN A 8 -40.17 6.62 38.42
CA ASN A 8 -40.34 7.05 37.02
C ASN A 8 -39.35 8.16 36.62
N SER A 9 -38.97 9.03 37.56
CA SER A 9 -37.99 10.09 37.30
C SER A 9 -36.56 9.55 37.16
N ILE A 10 -36.19 8.52 37.95
CA ILE A 10 -34.88 7.86 37.85
C ILE A 10 -34.76 7.07 36.55
N ILE A 11 -35.81 6.35 36.14
CA ILE A 11 -35.83 5.64 34.85
C ILE A 11 -35.69 6.62 33.68
N LEU A 12 -36.34 7.78 33.74
CA LEU A 12 -36.25 8.81 32.69
C LEU A 12 -34.83 9.39 32.58
N VAL A 13 -34.15 9.65 33.71
CA VAL A 13 -32.77 10.16 33.72
C VAL A 13 -31.77 9.12 33.21
N CYS A 14 -31.96 7.83 33.49
CA CYS A 14 -31.13 6.75 32.95
C CYS A 14 -31.32 6.58 31.43
N ILE A 15 -32.53 6.73 30.91
CA ILE A 15 -32.81 6.64 29.46
C ILE A 15 -32.22 7.87 28.72
N ILE A 16 -32.32 9.07 29.30
CA ILE A 16 -31.71 10.28 28.73
C ILE A 16 -30.18 10.24 28.83
N GLY A 17 -29.62 9.68 29.91
CA GLY A 17 -28.18 9.46 30.07
C GLY A 17 -27.61 8.46 29.06
N PHE A 18 -28.36 7.40 28.73
CA PHE A 18 -27.97 6.45 27.67
C PHE A 18 -28.10 7.05 26.26
N PHE A 19 -29.02 7.98 26.02
CA PHE A 19 -29.13 8.68 24.73
C PHE A 19 -28.06 9.76 24.55
N LEU A 20 -27.61 10.42 25.62
CA LEU A 20 -26.55 11.45 25.55
C LEU A 20 -25.13 10.88 25.55
N ALA A 21 -24.92 9.65 26.05
CA ALA A 21 -23.67 8.91 25.88
C ALA A 21 -23.60 8.14 24.55
N GLY A 22 -24.70 8.10 23.78
CA GLY A 22 -24.86 7.26 22.59
C GLY A 22 -24.76 7.96 21.23
N CYS A 23 -24.39 9.24 21.16
CA CYS A 23 -24.34 10.02 19.91
C CYS A 23 -22.99 10.67 19.59
N ALA A 24 -21.90 10.07 20.06
CA ALA A 24 -20.60 10.17 19.39
C ALA A 24 -20.23 8.77 18.88
N GLY A 25 -21.06 8.21 18.00
CA GLY A 25 -20.60 7.16 17.10
C GLY A 25 -19.48 7.79 16.29
N VAL A 26 -18.23 7.57 16.71
CA VAL A 26 -17.03 8.17 16.13
C VAL A 26 -16.90 7.67 14.71
N GLY A 27 -17.58 8.34 13.77
CA GLY A 27 -17.27 8.25 12.37
C GLY A 27 -15.82 8.67 12.22
N SER A 28 -14.96 7.73 11.81
CA SER A 28 -13.57 8.02 11.51
C SER A 28 -13.47 9.25 10.59
N THR A 29 -12.62 10.21 10.95
CA THR A 29 -12.43 11.42 10.14
C THR A 29 -11.78 11.01 8.83
N LYS A 30 -12.44 11.31 7.72
CA LYS A 30 -12.00 10.92 6.38
C LYS A 30 -10.86 11.82 5.91
N ILE A 31 -9.75 11.20 5.53
CA ILE A 31 -8.56 11.83 4.95
C ILE A 31 -8.42 11.33 3.52
N ILE A 32 -8.62 12.22 2.54
CA ILE A 32 -8.48 11.86 1.13
C ILE A 32 -7.00 11.86 0.75
N MET A 33 -6.53 10.74 0.21
CA MET A 33 -5.20 10.59 -0.34
C MET A 33 -5.24 10.76 -1.85
N ASN A 34 -4.70 11.88 -2.34
CA ASN A 34 -4.54 12.08 -3.78
C ASN A 34 -3.14 11.62 -4.22
N GLN A 35 -3.06 10.57 -5.04
CA GLN A 35 -1.79 10.06 -5.57
C GLN A 35 -1.01 11.09 -6.42
N GLU A 36 -1.69 12.04 -7.06
CA GLU A 36 -1.05 13.05 -7.92
C GLU A 36 -0.21 14.05 -7.11
N LYS A 37 -0.65 14.36 -5.90
CA LYS A 37 0.07 15.22 -4.95
C LYS A 37 1.29 14.55 -4.33
N TYR A 38 1.42 13.22 -4.45
CA TYR A 38 2.61 12.53 -3.95
C TYR A 38 3.86 13.02 -4.70
N ALA A 39 4.85 13.49 -3.95
CA ALA A 39 6.17 13.81 -4.45
C ALA A 39 7.20 13.19 -3.49
N PRO A 40 8.11 12.31 -3.96
CA PRO A 40 9.11 11.69 -3.10
C PRO A 40 9.93 12.76 -2.35
N SER A 41 9.98 12.66 -1.02
CA SER A 41 10.68 13.64 -0.18
C SER A 41 12.17 13.34 0.00
N PHE A 42 12.60 12.12 -0.29
CA PHE A 42 14.00 11.72 -0.22
C PHE A 42 14.81 12.24 -1.41
N ARG A 43 16.12 12.39 -1.22
CA ARG A 43 17.03 12.89 -2.25
C ARG A 43 17.35 11.79 -3.25
N ALA A 44 17.16 12.07 -4.54
CA ALA A 44 17.51 11.12 -5.61
C ALA A 44 18.99 10.68 -5.57
N GLY A 45 19.89 11.59 -5.17
CA GLY A 45 21.33 11.33 -5.09
C GLY A 45 21.71 10.23 -4.09
N ASP A 46 20.90 10.00 -3.05
CA ASP A 46 21.15 8.95 -2.05
C ASP A 46 21.03 7.53 -2.65
N TYR A 47 20.45 7.43 -3.85
CA TYR A 47 20.19 6.19 -4.58
C TYR A 47 20.87 6.18 -5.95
N SER A 48 21.99 6.89 -6.11
CA SER A 48 22.73 7.01 -7.37
C SER A 48 23.12 5.66 -8.00
N TYR A 49 23.34 4.62 -7.19
CA TYR A 49 23.61 3.24 -7.64
C TYR A 49 22.45 2.58 -8.41
N MET A 50 21.25 3.17 -8.36
CA MET A 50 20.06 2.72 -9.10
C MET A 50 19.88 3.46 -10.43
N ARG A 51 20.58 4.57 -10.65
CA ARG A 51 20.41 5.42 -11.83
C ARG A 51 20.69 4.61 -13.10
N GLY A 52 19.80 4.73 -14.09
CA GLY A 52 19.90 4.06 -15.38
C GLY A 52 19.46 2.60 -15.38
N LYS A 53 19.17 2.00 -14.21
CA LYS A 53 18.56 0.67 -14.14
C LYS A 53 17.12 0.71 -14.69
N LYS A 54 16.62 -0.46 -15.09
CA LYS A 54 15.27 -0.65 -15.60
C LYS A 54 14.48 -1.56 -14.68
N VAL A 55 13.17 -1.39 -14.63
CA VAL A 55 12.26 -2.28 -13.90
C VAL A 55 10.92 -2.36 -14.64
N VAL A 56 10.33 -3.55 -14.67
CA VAL A 56 8.93 -3.74 -15.07
C VAL A 56 8.09 -3.89 -13.81
N PHE A 57 6.92 -3.25 -13.79
CA PHE A 57 5.97 -3.42 -12.70
C PHE A 57 4.99 -4.55 -13.05
N SER A 58 5.05 -5.65 -12.31
CA SER A 58 4.19 -6.82 -12.51
C SER A 58 2.80 -6.60 -11.91
N SER A 59 2.68 -6.67 -10.58
CA SER A 59 1.40 -6.51 -9.91
C SER A 59 1.56 -5.83 -8.55
N PHE A 60 0.51 -5.12 -8.16
CA PHE A 60 0.28 -4.64 -6.81
C PHE A 60 -1.01 -5.32 -6.34
N SER A 61 -0.93 -6.06 -5.25
CA SER A 61 -2.09 -6.75 -4.69
C SER A 61 -2.32 -6.36 -3.25
N ASN A 62 -3.59 -6.21 -2.89
CA ASN A 62 -4.00 -6.03 -1.51
C ASN A 62 -4.46 -7.35 -0.90
N GLN A 63 -3.64 -7.91 -0.02
CA GLN A 63 -3.95 -9.11 0.77
C GLN A 63 -4.12 -8.77 2.26
N ALA A 64 -4.19 -7.48 2.61
CA ALA A 64 -4.29 -7.03 3.98
C ALA A 64 -5.71 -7.14 4.51
N GLN A 65 -5.89 -7.94 5.56
CA GLN A 65 -7.19 -8.16 6.19
C GLN A 65 -7.76 -6.91 6.88
N ASN A 66 -6.89 -5.98 7.30
CA ASN A 66 -7.26 -4.73 7.98
C ASN A 66 -7.46 -3.54 7.03
N THR A 67 -7.65 -3.79 5.73
CA THR A 67 -7.88 -2.74 4.73
C THR A 67 -9.16 -2.98 3.95
N LYS A 68 -9.55 -1.99 3.16
CA LYS A 68 -10.62 -2.02 2.17
C LYS A 68 -10.03 -1.74 0.79
N ALA A 69 -10.83 -1.90 -0.26
CA ALA A 69 -10.38 -1.66 -1.63
C ALA A 69 -9.83 -0.24 -1.85
N TRP A 70 -10.45 0.78 -1.24
CA TRP A 70 -10.05 2.19 -1.39
C TRP A 70 -9.49 2.81 -0.11
N SER A 71 -9.48 2.11 1.01
CA SER A 71 -9.15 2.75 2.29
C SER A 71 -8.49 1.84 3.32
N TYR A 72 -7.82 2.47 4.27
CA TYR A 72 -7.32 1.87 5.50
C TYR A 72 -7.54 2.82 6.68
N TYR A 73 -7.35 2.33 7.90
CA TYR A 73 -7.61 3.10 9.12
C TYR A 73 -6.32 3.43 9.86
N SER A 74 -6.33 4.53 10.63
CA SER A 74 -5.30 4.76 11.64
C SER A 74 -5.32 3.67 12.70
N ALA A 75 -4.21 3.49 13.41
CA ALA A 75 -4.10 2.42 14.42
C ALA A 75 -5.16 2.53 15.55
N ASP A 76 -5.61 3.74 15.85
CA ASP A 76 -6.66 4.07 16.82
C ASP A 76 -8.08 4.14 16.22
N ASN A 77 -8.23 3.86 14.91
CA ASN A 77 -9.46 4.03 14.13
C ASN A 77 -10.05 5.45 14.09
N LYS A 78 -9.30 6.47 14.55
CA LYS A 78 -9.73 7.87 14.52
C LYS A 78 -9.84 8.43 13.10
N TYR A 79 -9.00 7.96 12.19
CA TYR A 79 -8.90 8.45 10.82
C TYR A 79 -9.09 7.31 9.82
N MET A 80 -9.83 7.59 8.74
CA MET A 80 -9.91 6.71 7.58
C MET A 80 -9.19 7.39 6.42
N TYR A 81 -8.13 6.76 5.94
CA TYR A 81 -7.37 7.19 4.79
C TYR A 81 -7.99 6.56 3.55
N GLU A 82 -8.59 7.38 2.70
CA GLU A 82 -9.29 6.92 1.49
C GLU A 82 -8.60 7.47 0.24
N GLY A 83 -8.20 6.58 -0.65
CA GLY A 83 -7.58 6.94 -1.92
C GLY A 83 -8.60 7.42 -2.94
N THR A 84 -8.18 8.32 -3.83
CA THR A 84 -8.94 8.64 -5.06
C THR A 84 -8.94 7.48 -6.08
N ALA A 85 -8.16 6.43 -5.80
CA ALA A 85 -8.09 5.17 -6.54
C ALA A 85 -8.00 4.00 -5.53
N THR A 86 -8.06 2.76 -6.01
CA THR A 86 -7.85 1.60 -5.12
C THR A 86 -6.46 1.67 -4.48
N LEU A 87 -6.27 1.03 -3.32
CA LEU A 87 -4.98 1.03 -2.64
C LEU A 87 -3.87 0.48 -3.54
N GLU A 88 -4.14 -0.56 -4.33
CA GLU A 88 -3.19 -1.12 -5.29
C GLU A 88 -2.76 -0.08 -6.33
N SER A 89 -3.72 0.67 -6.88
CA SER A 89 -3.47 1.71 -7.87
C SER A 89 -2.69 2.88 -7.27
N TYR A 90 -3.07 3.31 -6.06
CA TYR A 90 -2.41 4.36 -5.30
C TYR A 90 -0.94 4.01 -5.03
N TYR A 91 -0.67 2.84 -4.45
CA TYR A 91 0.70 2.43 -4.14
C TYR A 91 1.51 2.16 -5.41
N SER A 92 0.91 1.55 -6.44
CA SER A 92 1.59 1.35 -7.73
C SER A 92 2.03 2.69 -8.35
N TYR A 93 1.14 3.68 -8.36
CA TYR A 93 1.44 5.02 -8.89
C TYR A 93 2.59 5.67 -8.11
N CYS A 94 2.48 5.71 -6.79
CA CYS A 94 3.49 6.35 -5.94
C CYS A 94 4.85 5.65 -6.07
N PHE A 95 4.89 4.32 -6.08
CA PHE A 95 6.13 3.57 -6.28
C PHE A 95 6.75 3.82 -7.66
N LYS A 96 5.97 3.83 -8.74
CA LYS A 96 6.48 4.18 -10.08
C LYS A 96 7.11 5.57 -10.08
N LYS A 97 6.49 6.54 -9.41
CA LYS A 97 7.02 7.91 -9.27
C LYS A 97 8.32 7.92 -8.46
N ALA A 98 8.40 7.15 -7.38
CA ALA A 98 9.60 6.99 -6.55
C ALA A 98 10.77 6.36 -7.31
N PHE A 99 10.55 5.28 -8.09
CA PHE A 99 11.58 4.67 -8.93
C PHE A 99 12.09 5.66 -10.01
N ARG A 100 11.17 6.37 -10.68
CA ARG A 100 11.55 7.40 -11.67
C ARG A 100 12.36 8.53 -11.05
N HIS A 101 11.99 8.98 -9.85
CA HIS A 101 12.69 10.04 -9.11
C HIS A 101 14.15 9.69 -8.84
N ILE A 102 14.46 8.43 -8.52
CA ILE A 102 15.85 7.97 -8.33
C ILE A 102 16.59 7.62 -9.63
N GLY A 103 15.97 7.86 -10.79
CA GLY A 103 16.58 7.62 -12.10
C GLY A 103 16.46 6.19 -12.61
N VAL A 104 15.53 5.39 -12.08
CA VAL A 104 15.17 4.08 -12.64
C VAL A 104 14.11 4.26 -13.73
N SER A 105 14.32 3.62 -14.87
CA SER A 105 13.35 3.58 -15.95
C SER A 105 12.31 2.50 -15.69
N VAL A 106 11.05 2.90 -15.49
CA VAL A 106 9.91 1.97 -15.47
C VAL A 106 9.55 1.67 -16.92
N VAL A 107 9.74 0.42 -17.34
CA VAL A 107 9.50 -0.04 -18.72
C VAL A 107 8.30 -0.98 -18.77
N ASP A 108 7.70 -1.09 -19.94
CA ASP A 108 6.53 -1.93 -20.16
C ASP A 108 6.90 -3.38 -20.44
N TYR A 109 5.90 -4.23 -20.27
CA TYR A 109 5.91 -5.59 -20.76
C TYR A 109 6.05 -5.63 -22.29
N GLN A 110 6.71 -6.66 -22.80
CA GLN A 110 6.83 -6.95 -24.22
C GLN A 110 5.99 -8.17 -24.58
N TYR A 111 5.48 -8.20 -25.79
CA TYR A 111 4.81 -9.38 -26.32
C TYR A 111 5.79 -10.57 -26.37
N ASP A 112 5.34 -11.75 -25.92
CA ASP A 112 6.09 -13.00 -25.98
C ASP A 112 5.70 -13.76 -27.24
N ASP A 113 6.45 -13.54 -28.32
CA ASP A 113 6.26 -14.24 -29.59
C ASP A 113 6.39 -15.76 -29.49
N ARG A 114 6.96 -16.31 -28.40
CA ARG A 114 6.99 -17.76 -28.14
C ARG A 114 5.60 -18.35 -27.92
N TYR A 115 4.61 -17.53 -27.59
CA TYR A 115 3.22 -17.98 -27.44
C TYR A 115 2.54 -18.25 -28.80
N ARG A 116 3.17 -17.93 -29.95
CA ARG A 116 2.66 -18.27 -31.28
C ARG A 116 2.95 -19.71 -31.73
N ASP A 117 3.89 -20.41 -31.09
CA ASP A 117 4.25 -21.79 -31.46
C ASP A 117 3.47 -22.78 -30.58
N ASP A 118 2.32 -23.21 -31.09
CA ASP A 118 1.29 -24.09 -30.49
C ASP A 118 1.78 -25.53 -30.20
N ARG A 119 2.96 -25.70 -29.58
CA ARG A 119 3.46 -27.02 -29.15
C ARG A 119 3.94 -27.12 -27.72
N HIS A 120 4.03 -26.01 -26.98
CA HIS A 120 4.48 -26.04 -25.59
C HIS A 120 3.48 -25.34 -24.68
N TYR A 121 2.49 -26.13 -24.21
CA TYR A 121 1.66 -25.78 -23.08
C TYR A 121 2.54 -25.69 -21.82
N TYR A 122 3.23 -24.57 -21.62
CA TYR A 122 3.81 -24.21 -20.33
C TYR A 122 2.66 -23.88 -19.38
N ARG A 123 2.05 -24.93 -18.84
CA ARG A 123 1.07 -24.86 -17.76
C ARG A 123 1.83 -24.52 -16.47
N HIS A 124 2.13 -23.23 -16.27
CA HIS A 124 2.73 -22.77 -15.02
C HIS A 124 1.70 -22.84 -13.89
N GLY A 125 1.74 -23.93 -13.14
CA GLY A 125 0.92 -24.18 -11.95
C GLY A 125 1.40 -23.42 -10.72
N TYR A 126 1.28 -22.10 -10.74
CA TYR A 126 1.48 -21.28 -9.53
C TYR A 126 0.22 -20.48 -9.23
N TRP A 127 -0.42 -20.86 -8.12
CA TRP A 127 -1.69 -20.34 -7.59
C TRP A 127 -1.60 -18.87 -7.09
N TRP A 128 -0.45 -18.20 -7.31
CA TRP A 128 -0.22 -16.78 -7.03
C TRP A 128 0.70 -16.16 -8.09
N GLY A 129 0.12 -15.82 -9.26
CA GLY A 129 0.65 -14.87 -10.25
C GLY A 129 2.17 -14.85 -10.45
N ALA A 130 2.70 -15.79 -11.25
CA ALA A 130 3.96 -15.56 -11.94
C ALA A 130 3.83 -14.34 -12.88
N PRO A 131 4.90 -13.60 -13.14
CA PRO A 131 4.79 -12.22 -13.57
C PRO A 131 4.52 -12.09 -15.08
N GLY A 132 3.67 -11.13 -15.43
CA GLY A 132 3.25 -10.84 -16.80
C GLY A 132 1.82 -11.29 -17.12
N PRO A 133 0.97 -10.42 -17.71
CA PRO A 133 -0.36 -10.81 -18.14
C PRO A 133 -0.29 -11.72 -19.38
N GLY A 134 -0.52 -13.02 -19.27
CA GLY A 134 -0.69 -13.91 -20.43
C GLY A 134 0.53 -13.93 -21.39
N ASN A 135 0.34 -13.47 -22.64
CA ASN A 135 1.36 -13.50 -23.71
C ASN A 135 2.40 -12.38 -23.58
N TYR A 136 2.63 -11.86 -22.39
CA TYR A 136 3.51 -10.73 -22.14
C TYR A 136 4.59 -11.11 -21.15
N ARG A 137 5.83 -10.69 -21.41
CA ARG A 137 7.00 -10.94 -20.56
C ARG A 137 7.81 -9.67 -20.35
N ALA A 138 8.55 -9.59 -19.24
CA ALA A 138 9.50 -8.51 -19.09
C ALA A 138 10.61 -8.59 -20.14
N PRO A 139 11.18 -7.45 -20.57
CA PRO A 139 12.35 -7.46 -21.42
C PRO A 139 13.48 -8.27 -20.77
N LYS A 140 14.28 -8.97 -21.60
CA LYS A 140 15.33 -9.87 -21.13
C LYS A 140 16.27 -9.17 -20.13
N GLY A 141 16.44 -9.78 -18.96
CA GLY A 141 17.31 -9.28 -17.89
C GLY A 141 16.74 -8.13 -17.06
N VAL A 142 15.59 -7.54 -17.45
CA VAL A 142 14.92 -6.52 -16.64
C VAL A 142 14.19 -7.18 -15.49
N PRO A 143 14.39 -6.75 -14.24
CA PRO A 143 13.67 -7.29 -13.10
C PRO A 143 12.18 -6.90 -13.13
N GLU A 144 11.34 -7.84 -12.72
CA GLU A 144 9.90 -7.67 -12.53
C GLU A 144 9.63 -7.44 -11.06
N PHE A 145 9.08 -6.28 -10.74
CA PHE A 145 8.75 -5.87 -9.39
C PHE A 145 7.28 -6.15 -9.08
N GLN A 146 7.05 -6.94 -8.04
CA GLN A 146 5.73 -7.21 -7.48
C GLN A 146 5.67 -6.77 -6.03
N PHE A 147 4.51 -6.24 -5.65
CA PHE A 147 4.23 -5.74 -4.31
C PHE A 147 2.95 -6.36 -3.78
N ILE A 148 3.00 -6.86 -2.54
CA ILE A 148 1.85 -7.42 -1.84
C ILE A 148 1.68 -6.68 -0.53
N LEU A 149 0.57 -5.96 -0.38
CA LEU A 149 0.17 -5.31 0.86
C LEU A 149 -0.39 -6.36 1.82
N THR A 150 0.16 -6.47 3.04
CA THR A 150 -0.26 -7.52 4.01
C THR A 150 -0.84 -6.95 5.31
N SER A 151 -0.48 -5.73 5.70
CA SER A 151 -1.16 -4.97 6.74
C SER A 151 -0.85 -3.48 6.58
N LEU A 152 -1.83 -2.63 6.88
CA LEU A 152 -1.65 -1.18 6.79
C LEU A 152 -2.44 -0.41 7.84
N THR A 153 -1.73 0.47 8.53
CA THR A 153 -2.28 1.58 9.31
C THR A 153 -1.50 2.85 9.00
N ASP A 154 -1.89 3.96 9.61
CA ASP A 154 -1.14 5.21 9.52
C ASP A 154 0.16 5.22 10.33
N GLN A 155 0.45 4.15 11.09
CA GLN A 155 1.64 3.98 11.92
C GLN A 155 2.49 2.78 11.52
N GLU A 156 1.91 1.79 10.84
CA GLU A 156 2.58 0.56 10.46
C GLU A 156 2.22 0.18 9.02
N PHE A 157 3.22 -0.17 8.22
CA PHE A 157 3.05 -0.65 6.87
C PHE A 157 3.84 -1.94 6.69
N LYS A 158 3.11 -3.07 6.59
CA LYS A 158 3.65 -4.40 6.33
C LYS A 158 3.33 -4.82 4.90
N PHE A 159 4.35 -5.31 4.22
CA PHE A 159 4.24 -5.70 2.82
C PHE A 159 5.30 -6.70 2.45
N LYS A 160 5.14 -7.29 1.27
CA LYS A 160 6.09 -8.22 0.67
C LYS A 160 6.50 -7.70 -0.70
N VAL A 161 7.79 -7.79 -1.00
CA VAL A 161 8.35 -7.49 -2.32
C VAL A 161 8.86 -8.78 -2.92
N LEU A 162 8.46 -9.01 -4.17
CA LEU A 162 9.01 -10.07 -4.99
C LEU A 162 9.73 -9.43 -6.18
N LEU A 163 10.91 -9.96 -6.49
CA LEU A 163 11.63 -9.64 -7.71
C LEU A 163 11.80 -10.91 -8.51
N PHE A 164 11.41 -10.84 -9.78
CA PHE A 164 11.67 -11.91 -10.73
C PHE A 164 12.63 -11.42 -11.80
N ARG A 165 13.40 -12.34 -12.37
CA ARG A 165 14.23 -12.06 -13.54
C ARG A 165 14.16 -13.25 -14.46
N ASN A 166 13.71 -13.02 -15.69
CA ASN A 166 13.50 -14.07 -16.69
C ASN A 166 12.60 -15.21 -16.18
N GLY A 167 11.53 -14.89 -15.44
CA GLY A 167 10.59 -15.87 -14.88
C GLY A 167 11.05 -16.58 -13.60
N GLU A 168 12.27 -16.34 -13.13
CA GLU A 168 12.77 -16.91 -11.88
C GLU A 168 12.65 -15.93 -10.72
N THR A 169 12.12 -16.37 -9.58
CA THR A 169 12.12 -15.59 -8.34
C THR A 169 13.55 -15.37 -7.85
N LYS A 170 13.96 -14.10 -7.75
CA LYS A 170 15.26 -13.67 -7.22
C LYS A 170 15.17 -13.05 -5.84
N LEU A 171 14.00 -12.50 -5.50
CA LEU A 171 13.69 -12.02 -4.15
C LEU A 171 12.26 -12.42 -3.80
N ASP A 172 12.08 -12.84 -2.57
CA ASP A 172 10.81 -12.98 -1.89
C ASP A 172 11.08 -12.52 -0.46
N LYS A 173 10.67 -11.30 -0.11
CA LYS A 173 11.04 -10.70 1.17
C LYS A 173 9.92 -9.84 1.76
N SER A 174 9.65 -10.06 3.05
CA SER A 174 8.74 -9.25 3.84
C SER A 174 9.43 -8.04 4.44
N PHE A 175 8.71 -6.93 4.49
CA PHE A 175 9.15 -5.66 5.05
C PHE A 175 8.11 -5.15 6.05
N THR A 176 8.59 -4.38 7.01
CA THR A 176 7.76 -3.65 7.96
C THR A 176 8.41 -2.31 8.20
N VAL A 177 7.64 -1.24 8.04
CA VAL A 177 8.06 0.11 8.41
C VAL A 177 7.05 0.70 9.37
N THR A 178 7.55 1.52 10.30
CA THR A 178 6.75 2.14 11.34
C THR A 178 6.99 3.64 11.40
N MET A 179 6.00 4.36 11.93
CA MET A 179 6.06 5.81 12.17
C MET A 179 5.33 6.12 13.49
N PRO A 180 5.83 7.04 14.33
CA PRO A 180 5.15 7.43 15.57
C PRO A 180 3.73 7.96 15.29
N PRO A 181 2.77 7.86 16.24
CA PRO A 181 1.39 8.34 16.08
C PRO A 181 1.26 9.74 15.47
N ALA A 182 0.11 10.03 14.87
CA ALA A 182 -0.16 11.36 14.35
C ALA A 182 -0.21 12.39 15.50
N GLY A 183 0.81 13.24 15.60
CA GLY A 183 0.87 14.34 16.57
C GLY A 183 0.08 15.59 16.15
N THR A 184 -0.91 15.43 15.27
CA THR A 184 -1.69 16.52 14.65
C THR A 184 -3.05 16.00 14.21
N GLU A 185 -4.05 16.87 14.24
CA GLU A 185 -5.40 16.61 13.72
C GLU A 185 -5.65 17.31 12.37
N LYS A 186 -4.67 18.08 11.88
CA LYS A 186 -4.80 18.84 10.64
C LYS A 186 -4.83 17.90 9.44
N ILE A 187 -5.93 17.93 8.69
CA ILE A 187 -6.18 17.05 7.53
C ILE A 187 -5.02 17.05 6.53
N THR A 188 -4.44 18.22 6.22
CA THR A 188 -3.30 18.31 5.28
C THR A 188 -2.04 17.63 5.79
N ASP A 189 -1.84 17.60 7.11
CA ASP A 189 -0.67 16.95 7.71
C ASP A 189 -0.87 15.44 7.75
N LEU A 190 -2.11 15.00 7.98
CA LEU A 190 -2.52 13.60 7.88
C LEU A 190 -2.40 13.10 6.43
N GLU A 191 -2.85 13.86 5.43
CA GLU A 191 -2.63 13.51 4.01
C GLU A 191 -1.13 13.35 3.73
N ARG A 192 -0.28 14.30 4.18
CA ARG A 192 1.18 14.19 4.02
C ARG A 192 1.78 13.00 4.75
N ARG A 193 1.18 12.57 5.85
CA ARG A 193 1.61 11.41 6.62
C ARG A 193 1.48 10.11 5.81
N SER A 194 0.44 9.97 4.97
CA SER A 194 0.32 8.79 4.10
C SER A 194 1.45 8.74 3.04
N TYR A 195 1.88 9.90 2.52
CA TYR A 195 3.03 9.99 1.61
C TYR A 195 4.35 9.62 2.30
N ARG A 196 4.52 9.99 3.58
CA ARG A 196 5.70 9.60 4.36
C ARG A 196 5.80 8.09 4.55
N LEU A 197 4.67 7.39 4.72
CA LEU A 197 4.68 5.92 4.77
C LEU A 197 5.17 5.30 3.45
N VAL A 198 4.78 5.87 2.31
CA VAL A 198 5.30 5.43 1.00
C VAL A 198 6.82 5.63 0.95
N ASP A 199 7.31 6.80 1.35
CA ASP A 199 8.74 7.10 1.33
C ASP A 199 9.54 6.19 2.27
N LEU A 200 9.00 5.87 3.45
CA LEU A 200 9.60 4.92 4.38
C LEU A 200 9.65 3.51 3.79
N ALA A 201 8.55 3.03 3.20
CA ALA A 201 8.49 1.73 2.56
C ALA A 201 9.48 1.63 1.39
N PHE A 202 9.50 2.63 0.51
CA PHE A 202 10.44 2.69 -0.61
C PHE A 202 11.89 2.72 -0.12
N THR A 203 12.19 3.56 0.86
CA THR A 203 13.53 3.67 1.45
C THR A 203 13.99 2.37 2.08
N ALA A 204 13.10 1.65 2.77
CA ALA A 204 13.42 0.36 3.38
C ALA A 204 13.81 -0.68 2.32
N ILE A 205 13.07 -0.75 1.21
CA ILE A 205 13.40 -1.63 0.07
C ILE A 205 14.74 -1.21 -0.54
N MET A 206 14.92 0.07 -0.84
CA MET A 206 16.14 0.56 -1.47
C MET A 206 17.37 0.34 -0.59
N LYS A 207 17.25 0.40 0.74
CA LYS A 207 18.36 0.17 1.68
C LYS A 207 18.64 -1.30 1.96
N ASP A 208 17.75 -2.20 1.58
CA ASP A 208 17.90 -3.62 1.83
C ASP A 208 19.03 -4.24 0.99
N LYS A 209 19.91 -4.99 1.65
CA LYS A 209 21.09 -5.58 1.01
C LYS A 209 20.69 -6.69 0.02
N ASP A 210 19.67 -7.47 0.32
CA ASP A 210 19.22 -8.56 -0.55
C ASP A 210 18.56 -8.01 -1.80
N PHE A 211 17.68 -7.00 -1.65
CA PHE A 211 17.10 -6.28 -2.77
C PHE A 211 18.18 -5.69 -3.69
N ARG A 212 19.16 -4.95 -3.11
CA ARG A 212 20.27 -4.35 -3.88
C ARG A 212 21.10 -5.37 -4.66
N ARG A 213 21.29 -6.56 -4.10
CA ARG A 213 22.08 -7.63 -4.72
C ARG A 213 21.43 -8.19 -5.98
N VAL A 214 20.10 -8.26 -6.00
CA VAL A 214 19.36 -8.95 -7.07
C VAL A 214 18.65 -8.03 -8.06
N PHE A 215 18.50 -6.74 -7.72
CA PHE A 215 17.97 -5.69 -8.60
C PHE A 215 19.03 -5.18 -9.58
#